data_AF-A0A392T9W3-F1
#
_entry.id   AF-A0A392T9W3-F1
#
_cell.length_a   1.000
_cell.length_b   1.000
_cell.length_c   1.000
_cell.angle_alpha   90.00
_cell.angle_beta   90.00
_cell.angle_gamma   90.00
#
_symmetry.space_group_name_H-M   'P 1'
#
loop_
_entity.id
_entity.type
_entity.pdbx_description
1 polymer ?
#
loop_
_entity_poly.entity_id
_entity_poly.type
_entity_poly.pdbx_seq_one_letter_code
_entity_poly.pdbx_strand_id
1 'polypeptide(L)' 'EFIQANTSFKSAILSPKEAEAFGLVEAISWLQKLGIHRVAIEMGCKSVADDGIN' A
#
# COMPACT_ATOMS: atom_id res chain seq x y z
N GLU A 1 16.93 -7.06 0.14
CA GLU A 1 16.96 -7.66 1.49
C GLU A 1 15.72 -7.22 2.26
N PHE A 2 15.22 -8.05 3.17
CA PHE A 2 14.10 -7.70 4.05
C PHE A 2 14.59 -6.77 5.15
N ILE A 3 13.93 -5.62 5.34
CA ILE A 3 14.34 -4.61 6.34
C ILE A 3 13.58 -4.83 7.65
N GLN A 4 12.25 -4.82 7.60
CA GLN A 4 11.35 -4.94 8.75
C GLN A 4 9.91 -5.16 8.25
N ALA A 5 9.02 -5.71 9.07
CA ALA A 5 7.57 -5.67 8.82
C ALA A 5 6.92 -4.62 9.74
N ASN A 6 5.97 -3.84 9.22
CA ASN A 6 5.14 -2.96 10.02
C ASN A 6 3.72 -3.54 10.07
N THR A 7 3.28 -3.92 11.27
CA THR A 7 1.92 -4.43 11.50
C THR A 7 1.15 -3.41 12.31
N SER A 8 0.12 -2.80 11.71
CA SER A 8 -0.86 -1.99 12.41
C SER A 8 -2.25 -2.59 12.25
N PHE A 9 -2.94 -2.86 13.36
CA PHE A 9 -4.33 -3.29 13.33
C PHE A 9 -5.24 -2.07 13.23
N LYS A 10 -6.08 -2.04 12.19
CA LYS A 10 -7.09 -1.00 11.99
C LYS A 10 -8.43 -1.67 11.74
N SER A 11 -9.46 -1.22 12.45
CA SER A 11 -10.81 -1.75 12.33
C SER A 11 -11.61 -0.91 11.34
N ALA A 12 -11.93 -1.49 10.19
CA ALA A 12 -12.82 -0.93 9.19
C ALA A 12 -13.51 -2.05 8.41
N ILE A 13 -14.73 -1.80 7.93
CA ILE A 13 -15.39 -2.66 6.95
C ILE A 13 -15.10 -2.06 5.58
N LEU A 14 -14.27 -2.74 4.79
CA LEU A 14 -13.82 -2.27 3.48
C LEU A 14 -14.22 -3.28 2.42
N SER A 15 -14.63 -2.79 1.24
CA SER A 15 -14.69 -3.62 0.05
C SER A 15 -13.27 -4.07 -0.35
N PRO A 16 -13.10 -5.13 -1.15
CA PRO A 16 -11.78 -5.58 -1.60
C PRO A 16 -10.95 -4.46 -2.25
N LYS A 17 -11.58 -3.60 -3.06
CA LYS A 17 -10.91 -2.47 -3.71
C LYS A 17 -10.41 -1.44 -2.68
N GLU A 18 -11.26 -1.09 -1.72
CA GLU A 18 -10.90 -0.14 -0.66
C GLU A 18 -9.81 -0.70 0.26
N ALA A 19 -9.86 -1.99 0.59
CA ALA A 19 -8.86 -2.65 1.40
C ALA A 19 -7.47 -2.62 0.72
N GLU A 20 -7.43 -2.83 -0.59
CA GLU A 20 -6.18 -2.80 -1.33
C GLU A 20 -5.63 -1.39 -1.52
N ALA A 21 -6.49 -0.41 -1.81
CA ALA A 21 -6.10 1.01 -1.83
C ALA A 21 -5.56 1.47 -0.46
N PHE A 22 -6.22 1.04 0.62
CA PHE A 22 -5.78 1.30 1.98
C PHE A 22 -4.40 0.68 2.27
N GLY A 23 -4.22 -0.59 1.91
CA GLY A 23 -2.94 -1.29 2.03
C GLY A 23 -1.80 -0.60 1.26
N LEU A 24 -2.08 -0.11 0.05
CA LEU A 24 -1.10 0.65 -0.75
C LEU A 24 -0.67 1.94 -0.05
N VAL A 25 -1.61 2.73 0.48
CA VAL A 25 -1.31 3.97 1.21
C VAL A 25 -0.44 3.71 2.43
N GLU A 26 -0.78 2.68 3.23
CA GLU A 26 0.01 2.31 4.41
C GLU A 26 1.41 1.81 4.02
N ALA A 27 1.53 1.03 2.93
CA ALA A 27 2.81 0.56 2.42
C ALA A 27 3.70 1.73 1.98
N ILE A 28 3.17 2.69 1.22
CA ILE A 28 3.91 3.89 0.80
C ILE A 28 4.35 4.71 2.01
N SER A 29 3.45 4.95 2.96
CA SER A 29 3.76 5.69 4.19
C SER A 29 4.89 5.02 5.00
N TRP A 30 4.86 3.69 5.08
CA TRP A 30 5.89 2.92 5.75
C TRP A 30 7.24 3.00 5.02
N LEU A 31 7.26 2.85 3.70
CA LEU A 31 8.48 2.94 2.89
C LEU A 31 9.12 4.34 2.95
N GLN A 32 8.29 5.39 2.96
CA GLN A 32 8.77 6.77 3.15
C GLN A 32 9.47 6.96 4.50
N LYS A 33 8.93 6.37 5.59
CA LYS A 33 9.57 6.43 6.92
C LYS A 33 10.93 5.73 6.96
N LEU A 34 11.17 4.78 6.06
CA LEU A 34 12.45 4.10 5.88
C LEU A 34 13.41 4.83 4.92
N GLY A 35 12.99 5.96 4.33
CA GLY A 35 13.79 6.68 3.34
C GLY A 35 13.83 6.01 1.96
N ILE A 36 12.86 5.13 1.65
CA ILE A 36 12.79 4.40 0.38
C ILE A 36 11.89 5.16 -0.59
N HIS A 37 12.46 5.62 -1.70
CA HIS A 37 11.77 6.51 -2.65
C HIS A 37 11.55 5.90 -4.04
N ARG A 38 12.15 4.75 -4.35
CA ARG A 38 12.00 4.04 -5.63
C ARG A 38 11.72 2.57 -5.36
N VAL A 39 10.46 2.19 -5.44
CA VAL A 39 9.97 0.86 -5.10
C VAL A 39 8.90 0.45 -6.10
N ALA A 40 8.97 -0.79 -6.58
CA ALA A 40 7.88 -1.43 -7.31
C ALA A 40 7.02 -2.18 -6.29
N ILE A 41 5.73 -1.85 -6.24
CA ILE A 41 4.76 -2.53 -5.37
C ILE A 41 3.85 -3.35 -6.28
N GLU A 42 3.81 -4.67 -6.04
CA GLU A 42 2.90 -5.56 -6.74
C GLU A 42 1.52 -5.52 -6.10
N MET A 43 0.50 -5.52 -6.95
CA MET A 43 -0.90 -5.34 -6.56
C MET A 43 -1.80 -6.33 -7.28
N GLY A 44 -2.87 -6.78 -6.62
CA GLY A 44 -3.86 -7.71 -7.16
C GLY A 44 -5.02 -7.02 -7.89
N CYS A 45 -5.32 -5.75 -7.57
CA CYS A 45 -6.42 -4.99 -8.18
C CYS A 45 -5.88 -3.89 -9.11
N LYS A 46 -5.95 -4.18 -10.40
CA LYS A 46 -5.61 -3.24 -11.48
C LYS A 46 -6.29 -1.87 -11.34
N SER A 47 -7.56 -1.84 -10.91
CA SER A 47 -8.30 -0.58 -10.79
C SER A 47 -7.77 0.38 -9.72
N VAL A 48 -6.95 -0.10 -8.77
CA VAL A 48 -6.27 0.74 -7.78
C VAL A 48 -4.94 1.27 -8.33
N ALA A 49 -4.26 0.49 -9.16
CA ALA A 49 -3.02 0.91 -9.82
C ALA A 49 -3.27 1.97 -10.91
N ASP A 50 -4.39 1.87 -11.64
CA ASP A 50 -4.71 2.74 -12.78
C ASP A 50 -5.26 4.13 -12.36
N ASP A 51 -5.73 4.31 -11.12
CA ASP A 51 -6.41 5.55 -10.66
C ASP A 51 -5.46 6.76 -10.53
N GLY A 52 -4.14 6.52 -10.56
CA GLY A 52 -3.11 7.56 -10.55
C GLY A 52 -2.74 8.12 -11.92
N ILE A 53 -3.34 7.61 -13.01
CA ILE A 53 -3.18 8.11 -14.37
C ILE A 53 -4.43 8.93 -14.74
N ASN A 54 -4.56 10.12 -14.16
CA ASN A 54 -5.47 11.16 -14.63
C ASN A 54 -4.74 12.51 -14.64
#